data_AF-A0A7G1I509-F1
#
_entry.id   AF-A0A7G1I509-F1
#
_cell.length_a   1.000
_cell.length_b   1.000
_cell.length_c   1.000
_cell.angle_alpha   90.00
_cell.angle_beta   90.00
_cell.angle_gamma   90.00
#
_symmetry.space_group_name_H-M   'P 1'
#
loop_
_entity.id
_entity.type
_entity.pdbx_description
1 polymer ?
#
loop_
_entity_poly.entity_id
_entity_poly.type
_entity_poly.pdbx_seq_one_letter_code
_entity_poly.pdbx_strand_id
1 'polypeptide(L)'
;MSTPSNQDVAWVTSRDHPWRLASRDGHVHDGDLVAFSAGVLAGGYIGEVGRTWPAGGGAGATALYRRWESLWDRLIAACQPDAGARGLLAAYAASGEPDPPMPVARGLGMGFDPPLISTQLPQTATDERLEPGMVLAVTGYVWEPGIGAVFGREAVLITADGPEVLTASPMWRA
;
A
#
# COMPACT_ATOMS: atom_id res chain seq x y z
N MET A 1 15.18 -19.73 -5.77
CA MET A 1 14.15 -18.79 -5.27
C MET A 1 14.79 -17.95 -4.18
N SER A 2 15.20 -16.72 -4.48
CA SER A 2 15.59 -15.77 -3.45
C SER A 2 14.33 -15.02 -3.01
N THR A 3 13.84 -15.30 -1.81
CA THR A 3 12.99 -14.36 -1.07
C THR A 3 13.68 -13.00 -1.02
N PRO A 4 12.96 -11.86 -1.14
CA PRO A 4 13.55 -10.55 -0.92
C PRO A 4 14.14 -10.50 0.49
N SER A 5 15.22 -9.75 0.65
CA SER A 5 15.95 -9.54 1.90
C SER A 5 15.29 -8.50 2.82
N ASN A 6 13.95 -8.35 2.79
CA ASN A 6 13.26 -7.53 3.77
C ASN A 6 13.05 -8.34 5.06
N GLN A 7 13.57 -7.84 6.18
CA GLN A 7 13.64 -8.57 7.44
C GLN A 7 12.29 -8.76 8.14
N ASP A 8 11.24 -8.03 7.75
CA ASP A 8 9.91 -8.14 8.34
C ASP A 8 8.86 -8.41 7.23
N VAL A 9 8.59 -9.68 6.97
CA VAL A 9 7.55 -10.13 6.00
C VAL A 9 6.15 -10.02 6.61
N ALA A 10 6.05 -10.09 7.94
CA ALA A 10 4.81 -9.94 8.70
C ALA A 10 5.05 -9.23 10.04
N TRP A 11 4.13 -8.36 10.45
CA TRP A 11 4.22 -7.65 11.74
C TRP A 11 2.84 -7.27 12.27
N VAL A 12 2.72 -7.17 13.60
CA VAL A 12 1.55 -6.55 14.24
C VAL A 12 1.69 -5.02 14.15
N THR A 13 0.66 -4.36 13.64
CA THR A 13 0.64 -2.90 13.52
C THR A 13 0.47 -2.26 14.89
N SER A 14 1.21 -1.19 15.18
CA SER A 14 1.16 -0.54 16.50
C SER A 14 -0.17 0.20 16.70
N ARG A 15 -0.79 0.00 17.87
CA ARG A 15 -1.98 0.74 18.31
C ARG A 15 -1.65 2.13 18.85
N ASP A 16 -0.39 2.38 19.21
CA ASP A 16 0.06 3.60 19.88
C ASP A 16 0.76 4.56 18.92
N HIS A 17 1.21 4.07 17.76
CA HIS A 17 1.98 4.86 16.81
C HIS A 17 1.73 4.48 15.35
N PRO A 18 1.58 5.45 14.44
CA PRO A 18 1.24 5.20 13.03
C PRO A 18 2.35 4.59 12.16
N TRP A 19 3.49 4.20 12.72
CA TRP A 19 4.57 3.57 11.94
C TRP A 19 5.56 2.73 12.73
N ARG A 20 5.38 2.63 14.06
CA ARG A 20 6.21 1.72 14.85
C ARG A 20 5.65 0.31 14.68
N LEU A 21 6.54 -0.67 14.76
CA LEU A 21 6.13 -2.04 15.00
C LEU A 21 5.52 -2.12 16.40
N ALA A 22 4.49 -2.96 16.58
CA ALA A 22 4.02 -3.29 17.92
C ALA A 22 5.13 -4.00 18.74
N SER A 23 4.95 -4.06 20.06
CA SER A 23 5.92 -4.64 21.00
C SER A 23 6.46 -6.01 20.55
N ARG A 24 7.75 -6.24 20.76
CA ARG A 24 8.56 -7.34 20.20
C ARG A 24 8.45 -8.67 20.98
N ASP A 25 7.39 -8.91 21.73
CA ASP A 25 7.19 -10.23 22.34
C ASP A 25 6.81 -11.30 21.29
N GLY A 26 6.46 -10.87 20.07
CA GLY A 26 6.32 -11.73 18.90
C GLY A 26 5.01 -12.54 18.89
N HIS A 27 4.10 -12.24 19.82
CA HIS A 27 2.80 -12.88 19.91
C HIS A 27 1.75 -12.06 19.16
N VAL A 28 0.86 -12.77 18.47
CA VAL A 28 -0.35 -12.20 17.88
C VAL A 28 -1.51 -12.49 18.83
N HIS A 29 -2.22 -11.44 19.23
CA HIS A 29 -3.37 -11.52 20.11
C HIS A 29 -4.68 -11.30 19.34
N ASP A 30 -5.78 -11.73 19.94
CA ASP A 30 -7.10 -11.44 19.39
C ASP A 30 -7.32 -9.92 19.24
N GLY A 31 -7.85 -9.52 18.08
CA GLY A 31 -8.03 -8.12 17.70
C GLY A 31 -6.78 -7.41 17.15
N ASP A 32 -5.61 -8.06 17.10
CA ASP A 32 -4.44 -7.48 16.43
C ASP A 32 -4.62 -7.41 14.92
N LEU A 33 -4.10 -6.33 14.33
CA LEU A 33 -3.99 -6.19 12.88
C LEU A 33 -2.59 -6.61 12.44
N VAL A 34 -2.51 -7.72 11.71
CA VAL A 34 -1.26 -8.30 11.20
C VAL A 34 -1.07 -7.89 9.75
N ALA A 35 -0.07 -7.06 9.49
CA ALA A 35 0.33 -6.65 8.15
C ALA A 35 1.37 -7.63 7.58
N PHE A 36 1.28 -7.87 6.27
CA PHE A 36 2.15 -8.72 5.48
C PHE A 36 2.66 -7.92 4.29
N SER A 37 3.97 -7.97 4.04
CA SER A 37 4.59 -7.40 2.84
C SER A 37 5.41 -8.47 2.15
N ALA A 38 4.81 -9.11 1.15
CA ALA A 38 5.44 -10.17 0.38
C ALA A 38 5.98 -9.64 -0.95
N GLY A 39 7.11 -10.18 -1.38
CA GLY A 39 7.68 -9.91 -2.70
C GLY A 39 8.37 -11.15 -3.26
N VAL A 40 8.51 -11.19 -4.59
CA VAL A 40 9.20 -12.26 -5.30
C VAL A 40 9.94 -11.68 -6.49
N LEU A 41 11.12 -12.23 -6.80
CA LEU A 41 11.81 -11.99 -8.06
C LEU A 41 11.57 -13.19 -8.98
N ALA A 42 10.95 -12.95 -10.14
CA ALA A 42 10.67 -13.98 -11.13
C ALA A 42 10.95 -13.44 -12.54
N GLY A 43 11.76 -14.15 -13.33
CA GLY A 43 12.09 -13.74 -14.70
C GLY A 43 12.80 -12.39 -14.80
N GLY A 44 13.46 -11.94 -13.73
CA GLY A 44 14.10 -10.61 -13.65
C GLY A 44 13.18 -9.49 -13.17
N TYR A 45 11.88 -9.75 -12.95
CA TYR A 45 10.91 -8.78 -12.48
C TYR A 45 10.50 -9.02 -11.03
N ILE A 46 10.21 -7.93 -10.32
CA ILE A 46 9.73 -7.93 -8.95
C ILE A 46 8.19 -7.91 -8.97
N GLY A 47 7.59 -8.88 -8.29
CA GLY A 47 6.19 -8.84 -7.90
C GLY A 47 6.08 -8.57 -6.41
N GLU A 48 5.20 -7.68 -5.99
CA GLU A 48 4.99 -7.35 -4.58
C GLU A 48 3.51 -7.22 -4.24
N VAL A 49 3.17 -7.53 -2.99
CA VAL A 49 1.82 -7.44 -2.48
C VAL A 49 1.83 -7.16 -0.98
N GLY A 50 0.93 -6.29 -0.54
CA GLY A 50 0.75 -5.90 0.85
C GLY A 50 -0.66 -6.20 1.32
N ARG A 51 -0.82 -6.81 2.50
CA ARG A 51 -2.12 -7.16 3.08
C ARG A 51 -2.12 -6.90 4.57
N THR A 52 -3.28 -6.58 5.13
CA THR A 52 -3.52 -6.66 6.58
C THR A 52 -4.68 -7.58 6.85
N TRP A 53 -4.53 -8.45 7.85
CA TRP A 53 -5.57 -9.34 8.35
C TRP A 53 -5.76 -9.16 9.86
N PRO A 54 -7.00 -9.11 10.35
CA PRO A 54 -7.27 -9.12 11.78
C PRO A 54 -7.15 -10.52 12.35
N ALA A 55 -6.48 -10.65 13.49
CA ALA A 55 -6.52 -11.85 14.31
C ALA A 55 -7.88 -11.97 15.01
N GLY A 56 -8.51 -13.14 14.90
CA GLY A 56 -9.75 -13.49 15.60
C GLY A 56 -11.04 -12.78 15.14
N GLY A 57 -11.08 -12.22 13.91
CA GLY A 57 -12.34 -11.92 13.23
C GLY A 57 -12.69 -10.43 13.04
N GLY A 58 -11.83 -9.51 13.47
CA GLY A 58 -11.80 -8.14 12.95
C GLY A 58 -12.96 -7.20 13.30
N ALA A 59 -13.88 -7.60 14.19
CA ALA A 59 -15.06 -6.80 14.53
C ALA A 59 -14.73 -5.34 14.91
N GLY A 60 -13.63 -5.11 15.64
CA GLY A 60 -13.16 -3.78 16.06
C GLY A 60 -12.49 -2.93 14.97
N ALA A 61 -12.15 -3.51 13.81
CA ALA A 61 -11.42 -2.84 12.73
C ALA A 61 -12.28 -2.53 11.50
N THR A 62 -13.54 -2.95 11.48
CA THR A 62 -14.50 -2.76 10.37
C THR A 62 -14.49 -1.32 9.80
N ALA A 63 -14.58 -0.31 10.66
CA ALA A 63 -14.59 1.10 10.23
C ALA A 63 -13.26 1.54 9.62
N LEU A 64 -12.14 1.01 10.13
CA LEU A 64 -10.79 1.29 9.63
C LEU A 64 -10.61 0.72 8.21
N TYR A 65 -11.10 -0.49 7.97
CA TYR A 65 -11.07 -1.10 6.65
C TYR A 65 -11.97 -0.37 5.65
N ARG A 66 -13.16 0.11 6.04
CA ARG A 66 -14.00 0.95 5.15
C ARG A 66 -13.32 2.26 4.76
N ARG A 67 -12.58 2.88 5.69
CA ARG A 67 -11.75 4.05 5.38
C ARG A 67 -10.64 3.70 4.39
N TRP A 68 -9.97 2.57 4.60
CA TRP A 68 -8.97 2.06 3.69
C TRP A 68 -9.55 1.76 2.29
N GLU A 69 -10.73 1.14 2.19
CA GLU A 69 -11.41 0.88 0.91
C GLU A 69 -11.73 2.18 0.18
N SER A 70 -12.26 3.19 0.88
CA SER A 70 -12.51 4.52 0.30
C SER A 70 -11.22 5.22 -0.16
N LEU A 71 -10.13 5.10 0.59
CA LEU A 71 -8.81 5.58 0.15
C LEU A 71 -8.35 4.83 -1.10
N TRP A 72 -8.47 3.50 -1.10
CA TRP A 72 -8.03 2.64 -2.18
C TRP A 72 -8.75 2.94 -3.50
N ASP A 73 -10.07 3.10 -3.47
CA ASP A 73 -10.86 3.47 -4.64
C ASP A 73 -10.38 4.78 -5.27
N ARG A 74 -10.00 5.76 -4.44
CA ARG A 74 -9.46 7.06 -4.91
C ARG A 74 -8.07 6.92 -5.51
N LEU A 75 -7.21 6.09 -4.90
CA LEU A 75 -5.86 5.85 -5.41
C LEU A 75 -5.91 5.16 -6.78
N ILE A 76 -6.75 4.12 -6.93
CA ILE A 76 -6.95 3.45 -8.21
C ILE A 76 -7.57 4.41 -9.24
N ALA A 77 -8.57 5.21 -8.85
CA ALA A 77 -9.16 6.20 -9.76
C ALA A 77 -8.12 7.22 -10.27
N ALA A 78 -7.08 7.54 -9.50
CA ALA A 78 -6.01 8.44 -9.90
C ALA A 78 -4.96 7.81 -10.84
N CYS A 79 -4.91 6.48 -10.94
CA CYS A 79 -4.01 5.74 -11.83
C CYS A 79 -4.51 5.72 -13.28
N GLN A 80 -4.72 6.88 -13.90
CA GLN A 80 -5.14 6.99 -15.30
C GLN A 80 -3.95 7.22 -16.24
N PRO A 81 -4.02 6.74 -17.49
CA PRO A 81 -3.05 7.12 -18.52
C PRO A 81 -3.02 8.65 -18.69
N ASP A 82 -1.83 9.17 -18.95
CA ASP A 82 -1.48 10.59 -19.09
C ASP A 82 -1.74 11.46 -17.84
N ALA A 83 -2.24 10.90 -16.75
CA ALA A 83 -2.42 11.61 -15.49
C ALA A 83 -1.07 12.00 -14.89
N GLY A 84 -1.02 13.16 -14.23
CA GLY A 84 0.15 13.56 -13.47
C GLY A 84 0.31 12.68 -12.22
N ALA A 85 1.53 12.23 -11.94
CA ALA A 85 1.84 11.36 -10.79
C ALA A 85 1.45 11.99 -9.44
N ARG A 86 1.47 13.33 -9.32
CA ARG A 86 0.95 14.07 -8.15
C ARG A 86 -0.53 13.77 -7.84
N GLY A 87 -1.30 13.28 -8.82
CA GLY A 87 -2.70 12.91 -8.64
C GLY A 87 -2.90 11.89 -7.53
N LEU A 88 -1.95 10.98 -7.32
CA LEU A 88 -1.98 10.01 -6.22
C LEU A 88 -1.83 10.66 -4.85
N LEU A 89 -0.99 11.69 -4.72
CA LEU A 89 -0.89 12.48 -3.47
C LEU A 89 -2.17 13.27 -3.20
N ALA A 90 -2.75 13.85 -4.26
CA ALA A 90 -4.03 14.57 -4.16
C ALA A 90 -5.19 13.63 -3.79
N ALA A 91 -5.23 12.42 -4.33
CA ALA A 91 -6.20 11.40 -3.99
C ALA A 91 -6.09 10.97 -2.53
N TYR A 92 -4.86 10.84 -2.01
CA TYR A 92 -4.61 10.57 -0.61
C TYR A 92 -5.14 11.69 0.28
N ALA A 93 -4.76 12.95 0.00
CA ALA A 93 -5.24 14.10 0.77
C ALA A 93 -6.78 14.23 0.73
N ALA A 94 -7.40 13.95 -0.41
CA ALA A 94 -8.86 13.98 -0.57
C ALA A 94 -9.60 12.86 0.18
N SER A 95 -8.91 11.82 0.63
CA SER A 95 -9.49 10.80 1.51
C SER A 95 -9.70 11.29 2.94
N GLY A 96 -9.02 12.37 3.34
CA GLY A 96 -8.99 12.88 4.71
C GLY A 96 -8.04 12.12 5.64
N GLU A 97 -7.33 11.11 5.12
CA GLU A 97 -6.33 10.37 5.89
C GLU A 97 -5.04 11.18 6.08
N PRO A 98 -4.36 11.05 7.24
CA PRO A 98 -3.04 11.62 7.42
C PRO A 98 -2.04 11.10 6.39
N ASP A 99 -1.01 11.90 6.10
CA ASP A 99 0.06 11.51 5.20
C ASP A 99 0.72 10.18 5.67
N PRO A 100 0.90 9.21 4.76
CA PRO A 100 1.46 7.93 5.14
C PRO A 100 2.96 8.07 5.46
N PRO A 101 3.51 7.23 6.35
CA PRO A 101 4.93 7.20 6.67
C PRO A 101 5.80 6.56 5.56
N MET A 102 5.18 6.12 4.46
CA MET A 102 5.81 5.49 3.31
C MET A 102 5.32 6.13 2.00
N PRO A 103 6.01 5.91 0.87
CA PRO A 103 5.53 6.37 -0.43
C PRO A 103 4.14 5.82 -0.76
N VAL A 104 3.30 6.66 -1.38
CA VAL A 104 1.96 6.29 -1.89
C VAL A 104 2.09 5.38 -3.11
N ALA A 105 3.09 5.60 -3.94
CA ALA A 105 3.39 4.71 -5.06
C ALA A 105 4.86 4.77 -5.45
N ARG A 106 5.32 3.72 -6.11
CA ARG A 106 6.63 3.68 -6.77
C ARG A 106 6.57 2.82 -8.04
N GLY A 107 7.44 3.07 -9.01
CA GLY A 107 7.63 2.17 -10.14
C GLY A 107 8.02 0.76 -9.68
N LEU A 108 7.53 -0.23 -10.43
CA LEU A 108 7.76 -1.64 -10.20
C LEU A 108 8.16 -2.32 -11.52
N GLY A 109 9.33 -2.94 -11.53
CA GLY A 109 9.85 -3.64 -12.70
C GLY A 109 11.01 -4.54 -12.32
N MET A 110 12.21 -4.29 -12.81
CA MET A 110 13.38 -5.12 -12.49
C MET A 110 14.04 -4.74 -11.15
N GLY A 111 13.58 -3.66 -10.53
CA GLY A 111 14.16 -3.14 -9.31
C GLY A 111 13.32 -2.02 -8.71
N PHE A 112 14.02 -1.02 -8.20
CA PHE A 112 13.41 0.25 -7.86
C PHE A 112 13.37 1.12 -9.11
N ASP A 113 12.19 1.22 -9.71
CA ASP A 113 11.98 2.01 -10.91
C ASP A 113 11.26 3.33 -10.56
N PRO A 114 11.55 4.45 -11.26
CA PRO A 114 10.74 5.67 -11.15
C PRO A 114 9.32 5.44 -11.71
N PRO A 115 8.34 6.27 -11.33
CA PRO A 115 8.45 7.41 -10.41
C PRO A 115 8.44 6.98 -8.93
N LEU A 116 8.93 7.85 -8.04
CA LEU A 116 8.70 7.74 -6.59
C LEU A 116 7.67 8.80 -6.18
N ILE A 117 6.55 8.38 -5.60
CA ILE A 117 5.44 9.28 -5.25
C ILE A 117 5.28 9.26 -3.74
N SER A 118 5.80 10.30 -3.06
CA SER A 118 5.83 10.42 -1.61
C SER A 118 5.51 11.84 -1.16
N THR A 119 4.81 11.98 -0.04
CA THR A 119 4.52 13.27 0.62
C THR A 119 5.78 13.95 1.13
N GLN A 120 6.82 13.16 1.45
CA GLN A 120 8.12 13.66 1.91
C GLN A 120 9.01 14.16 0.75
N LEU A 121 8.75 13.69 -0.47
CA LEU A 121 9.50 14.04 -1.67
C LEU A 121 8.54 14.41 -2.81
N PRO A 122 7.65 15.40 -2.64
CA PRO A 122 6.60 15.67 -3.61
C PRO A 122 7.14 16.14 -4.96
N GLN A 123 8.40 16.61 -5.00
CA GLN A 123 9.07 17.05 -6.21
C GLN A 123 9.42 15.90 -7.17
N THR A 124 9.62 14.69 -6.66
CA THR A 124 9.91 13.51 -7.50
C THR A 124 8.71 13.04 -8.31
N ALA A 125 7.52 13.60 -8.04
CA ALA A 125 6.30 13.35 -8.79
C ALA A 125 5.84 14.55 -9.63
N THR A 126 6.52 15.70 -9.56
CA THR A 126 5.99 16.97 -10.10
C THR A 126 5.81 16.95 -11.61
N ASP A 127 6.83 16.48 -12.33
CA ASP A 127 6.85 16.46 -13.80
C ASP A 127 6.57 15.07 -14.38
N GLU A 128 6.34 14.08 -13.51
CA GLU A 128 6.09 12.69 -13.89
C GLU A 128 4.64 12.50 -14.35
N ARG A 129 4.47 11.77 -15.44
CA ARG A 129 3.17 11.34 -15.97
C ARG A 129 3.08 9.82 -15.94
N LEU A 130 1.86 9.34 -15.75
CA LEU A 130 1.55 7.91 -15.79
C LEU A 130 1.33 7.51 -17.25
N GLU A 131 2.26 6.77 -17.83
CA GLU A 131 2.18 6.34 -19.23
C GLU A 131 1.69 4.90 -19.34
N PRO A 132 0.94 4.54 -20.40
CA PRO A 132 0.60 3.16 -20.69
C PRO A 132 1.84 2.24 -20.71
N GLY A 133 1.78 1.12 -20.01
CA GLY A 133 2.89 0.17 -19.83
C GLY A 133 3.66 0.35 -18.52
N MET A 134 3.51 1.48 -17.82
CA MET A 134 4.06 1.64 -16.48
C MET A 134 3.37 0.70 -15.49
N VAL A 135 4.14 0.11 -14.58
CA VAL A 135 3.61 -0.66 -13.45
C VAL A 135 4.03 0.02 -12.16
N LEU A 136 3.06 0.25 -11.28
CA LEU A 136 3.27 0.90 -9.99
C LEU A 136 2.96 -0.06 -8.85
N ALA A 137 3.77 -0.03 -7.80
CA ALA A 137 3.41 -0.56 -6.50
C ALA A 137 2.67 0.53 -5.71
N VAL A 138 1.33 0.53 -5.78
CA VAL A 138 0.47 1.52 -5.12
C VAL A 138 0.17 1.05 -3.70
N THR A 139 0.35 1.92 -2.72
CA THR A 139 0.24 1.63 -1.28
C THR A 139 -0.82 2.50 -0.63
N GLY A 140 -1.81 1.87 0.02
CA GLY A 140 -2.78 2.52 0.90
C GLY A 140 -2.49 2.19 2.36
N TYR A 141 -2.52 3.21 3.22
CA TYR A 141 -2.21 3.06 4.65
C TYR A 141 -3.15 3.90 5.53
N VAL A 142 -3.95 3.25 6.35
CA VAL A 142 -4.86 3.93 7.28
C VAL A 142 -4.55 3.46 8.69
N TRP A 143 -4.44 4.39 9.64
CA TRP A 143 -4.14 4.11 11.04
C TRP A 143 -5.15 4.76 11.98
N GLU A 144 -5.43 4.09 13.10
CA GLU A 144 -6.30 4.58 14.16
C GLU A 144 -5.68 4.26 15.54
N PRO A 145 -5.56 5.26 16.44
CA PRO A 145 -5.16 5.04 17.81
C PRO A 145 -6.00 3.96 18.50
N GLY A 146 -5.35 3.04 19.21
CA GLY A 146 -6.01 1.95 19.93
C GLY A 146 -6.44 0.76 19.05
N ILE A 147 -6.40 0.88 17.73
CA ILE A 147 -6.79 -0.19 16.79
C ILE A 147 -5.57 -0.73 16.00
N GLY A 148 -4.73 0.15 15.46
CA GLY A 148 -3.62 -0.22 14.59
C GLY A 148 -3.76 0.34 13.17
N ALA A 149 -3.15 -0.32 12.19
CA ALA A 149 -3.19 0.11 10.79
C ALA A 149 -3.65 -0.98 9.83
N VAL A 150 -4.33 -0.54 8.77
CA VAL A 150 -4.57 -1.31 7.55
C VAL A 150 -3.56 -0.84 6.50
N PHE A 151 -2.65 -1.74 6.14
CA PHE A 151 -1.66 -1.59 5.09
C PHE A 151 -2.06 -2.48 3.91
N GLY A 152 -2.13 -1.89 2.72
CA GLY A 152 -2.35 -2.61 1.49
C GLY A 152 -1.41 -2.11 0.40
N ARG A 153 -0.92 -3.04 -0.42
CA ARG A 153 -0.13 -2.71 -1.61
C ARG A 153 -0.51 -3.64 -2.74
N GLU A 154 -0.74 -3.06 -3.91
CA GLU A 154 -1.03 -3.79 -5.13
C GLU A 154 -0.09 -3.35 -6.25
N ALA A 155 0.17 -4.27 -7.19
CA ALA A 155 0.81 -3.94 -8.46
C ALA A 155 -0.28 -3.48 -9.44
N VAL A 156 -0.15 -2.26 -9.95
CA VAL A 156 -1.11 -1.60 -10.84
C VAL A 156 -0.43 -1.28 -12.16
N LEU A 157 -0.88 -1.92 -13.24
CA LEU A 157 -0.50 -1.60 -14.61
C LEU A 157 -1.33 -0.41 -15.09
N ILE A 158 -0.67 0.61 -15.62
CA ILE A 158 -1.32 1.68 -16.37
C ILE A 158 -1.51 1.17 -17.79
N THR A 159 -2.75 0.97 -18.21
CA THR A 159 -3.09 0.62 -19.60
C THR A 159 -3.55 1.86 -20.36
N ALA A 160 -3.75 1.75 -21.67
CA ALA A 160 -4.34 2.82 -22.47
C ALA A 160 -5.79 3.15 -22.08
N ASP A 161 -6.49 2.20 -21.46
CA ASP A 161 -7.91 2.32 -21.10
C ASP A 161 -8.15 2.59 -19.60
N GLY A 162 -7.08 2.62 -18.80
CA GLY A 162 -7.14 2.82 -17.35
C GLY A 162 -6.24 1.86 -16.55
N PRO A 163 -6.38 1.83 -15.22
CA PRO A 163 -5.58 0.98 -14.35
C PRO A 163 -6.06 -0.48 -14.36
N GLU A 164 -5.11 -1.41 -14.36
CA GLU A 164 -5.34 -2.84 -14.13
C GLU A 164 -4.57 -3.31 -12.89
N VAL A 165 -5.27 -3.91 -11.92
CA VAL A 165 -4.64 -4.50 -10.74
C VAL A 165 -4.18 -5.92 -11.08
N LEU A 166 -2.86 -6.16 -11.00
CA LEU A 166 -2.24 -7.43 -11.39
C LEU A 166 -2.20 -8.46 -10.25
N THR A 167 -2.37 -8.02 -9.02
CA THR A 167 -2.34 -8.87 -7.82
C THR A 167 -3.74 -9.44 -7.51
N ALA A 168 -3.80 -10.76 -7.29
CA ALA A 168 -5.06 -11.49 -7.10
C ALA A 168 -5.22 -12.14 -5.71
N SER A 169 -4.27 -11.93 -4.79
CA SER A 169 -4.35 -12.53 -3.46
C SER A 169 -5.51 -11.91 -2.65
N PRO A 170 -6.17 -12.70 -1.77
CA PRO A 170 -7.32 -12.21 -1.03
C PRO A 170 -6.95 -11.07 -0.09
N MET A 171 -7.93 -10.20 0.13
CA MET A 171 -7.89 -9.09 1.08
C MET A 171 -9.03 -9.26 2.07
N TRP A 172 -8.78 -8.97 3.34
CA TRP A 172 -9.85 -8.93 4.34
C TRP A 172 -10.80 -7.77 4.02
N ARG A 173 -12.10 -8.05 4.07
CA ARG A 173 -13.16 -7.05 3.86
C ARG A 173 -14.11 -7.07 5.06
N ALA A 174 -14.62 -5.89 5.37
CA ALA A 174 -15.46 -5.61 6.54
C ALA A 174 -16.94 -5.98 6.34
#